data_AF-F2UHH2-F1
#
_entry.id   AF-F2UHH2-F1
#
_cell.length_a   1.000
_cell.length_b   1.000
_cell.length_c   1.000
_cell.angle_alpha   90.00
_cell.angle_beta   90.00
_cell.angle_gamma   90.00
#
_symmetry.space_group_name_H-M   'P 1'
#
loop_
_entity.id
_entity.type
_entity.pdbx_description
1 polymer ?
#
loop_
_entity_poly.entity_id
_entity_poly.type
_entity_poly.pdbx_seq_one_letter_code
_entity_poly.pdbx_strand_id
1 'polypeptide(L)'
;MLQLKPLAAPFIFDMLVGAQVLPKRQQTKLLKSVAISVSFSMYCSESKLVVIASSLSNTVIQPYFVNDGVIARVPKFQVDLPGGSVDKPPKLTNTEVSVAVLYGQPYIFVIRNYPKTHVGHKADVTLYLVTREGCQKSHVLVLRENGRFMLNIVDNLVVVHSQPSRASYVFDIRSNAPSQSQRHTHAGRAGVFKQARSAFQTHFPIVSSTRIQPATIGVAPWQTHRLRDSSRTTIPVELYSRNWVAFHPNIIIDPSLGVLWRLRVLPSSLRHHMKEFDALVDVLVRRTNGHDVIIQVLREALDPRQRVNIAAAGRVFDIVNRACMKAQPAQPNTTHLVQYQNVSQLDVYVHLLSAIRETESMDNRTFVAVLLEYIRSLHEHDISVEHNVYDLLFAALVEDGRFYQLHQFLQYHVIDDDKYLACRLLSIKDQYQPALQLAMDMFKRLGDSQEEIFHVLLTQQQIVTAMHYLRELGPAVNIRTPGSRLLKAVQAMGDPSLFLSAFEFFQERRRKHPNDFGVGDFEGMAKQFAALQQQPSRSPSKPRPP
;
A
#
# COMPACT_ATOMS: atom_id res chain seq x y z
N MET A 1 -2.08 -18.16 -13.64
CA MET A 1 -2.68 -17.55 -12.42
C MET A 1 -2.62 -18.48 -11.23
N LEU A 2 -3.00 -19.75 -11.36
CA LEU A 2 -3.02 -20.70 -10.26
C LEU A 2 -1.96 -21.79 -10.44
N GLN A 3 -1.09 -22.00 -9.43
CA GLN A 3 -0.04 -23.02 -9.45
C GLN A 3 -0.26 -24.04 -8.33
N LEU A 4 0.01 -25.32 -8.62
CA LEU A 4 -0.09 -26.43 -7.68
C LEU A 4 1.32 -26.89 -7.25
N LYS A 5 1.57 -27.05 -5.95
CA LYS A 5 2.84 -27.60 -5.40
C LYS A 5 2.56 -28.87 -4.55
N PRO A 6 3.31 -29.98 -4.71
CA PRO A 6 3.08 -31.21 -3.94
C PRO A 6 3.52 -31.09 -2.47
N LEU A 7 2.78 -31.74 -1.55
CA LEU A 7 3.08 -31.85 -0.11
C LEU A 7 2.69 -33.26 0.42
N ALA A 8 3.21 -33.66 1.60
CA ALA A 8 2.92 -34.95 2.25
C ALA A 8 2.40 -34.77 3.70
N ALA A 9 1.63 -35.77 4.18
CA ALA A 9 1.17 -36.07 5.57
C ALA A 9 -0.34 -35.76 5.92
N PRO A 10 -0.91 -36.25 7.06
CA PRO A 10 -2.07 -37.18 7.11
C PRO A 10 -3.38 -36.59 7.72
N PHE A 11 -4.46 -37.39 7.73
CA PHE A 11 -5.88 -37.03 7.97
C PHE A 11 -6.41 -37.30 9.42
N ILE A 12 -7.58 -36.73 9.79
CA ILE A 12 -8.31 -36.90 11.09
C ILE A 12 -9.84 -37.14 10.88
N PHE A 13 -10.48 -37.95 11.75
CA PHE A 13 -11.85 -38.55 11.70
C PHE A 13 -12.93 -37.92 12.65
N ASP A 14 -14.18 -38.42 12.54
CA ASP A 14 -15.52 -37.96 12.98
C ASP A 14 -15.87 -37.88 14.50
N MET A 15 -15.40 -36.86 15.24
CA MET A 15 -15.99 -36.47 16.54
C MET A 15 -15.68 -35.00 16.90
N LEU A 16 -16.63 -34.23 17.44
CA LEU A 16 -16.36 -32.85 17.91
C LEU A 16 -15.74 -32.89 19.30
N VAL A 17 -14.41 -32.95 19.33
CA VAL A 17 -13.61 -33.03 20.56
C VAL A 17 -12.75 -31.78 20.70
N GLY A 18 -12.94 -31.04 21.80
CA GLY A 18 -11.98 -30.02 22.21
C GLY A 18 -10.88 -30.65 23.06
N ALA A 19 -9.70 -30.88 22.46
CA ALA A 19 -8.56 -31.46 23.15
C ALA A 19 -7.39 -30.47 23.28
N GLN A 20 -6.81 -30.38 24.47
CA GLN A 20 -5.51 -29.73 24.66
C GLN A 20 -4.40 -30.74 24.36
N VAL A 21 -3.56 -30.44 23.38
CA VAL A 21 -2.34 -31.22 23.12
C VAL A 21 -1.29 -30.81 24.15
N LEU A 22 -0.75 -31.77 24.91
CA LEU A 22 0.38 -31.57 25.82
C LEU A 22 1.65 -32.14 25.16
N PRO A 23 2.42 -31.34 24.40
CA PRO A 23 3.48 -31.87 23.53
C PRO A 23 4.58 -32.58 24.32
N LYS A 24 4.91 -32.04 25.50
CA LYS A 24 5.92 -32.61 26.42
C LYS A 24 5.52 -33.97 27.01
N ARG A 25 4.23 -34.33 26.98
CA ARG A 25 3.71 -35.58 27.55
C ARG A 25 3.15 -36.54 26.50
N GLN A 26 3.17 -36.16 25.21
CA GLN A 26 2.53 -36.91 24.12
C GLN A 26 1.08 -37.35 24.44
N GLN A 27 0.34 -36.52 25.19
CA GLN A 27 -1.01 -36.81 25.63
C GLN A 27 -1.97 -35.72 25.17
N THR A 28 -3.22 -36.10 24.91
CA THR A 28 -4.32 -35.19 24.66
C THR A 28 -5.26 -35.19 25.88
N LYS A 29 -5.54 -34.00 26.42
CA LYS A 29 -6.52 -33.86 27.50
C LYS A 29 -7.85 -33.44 26.90
N LEU A 30 -8.89 -34.25 27.07
CA LEU A 30 -10.26 -33.87 26.75
C LEU A 30 -10.68 -32.71 27.67
N LEU A 31 -11.01 -31.56 27.09
CA LEU A 31 -11.48 -30.40 27.84
C LEU A 31 -13.01 -30.37 27.91
N LYS A 32 -13.67 -30.62 26.77
CA LYS A 32 -15.13 -30.55 26.64
C LYS A 32 -15.62 -31.46 25.52
N SER A 33 -16.75 -32.13 25.74
CA SER A 33 -17.43 -32.99 24.78
C SER A 33 -18.91 -32.63 24.71
N VAL A 34 -19.50 -32.71 23.51
CA VAL A 34 -20.93 -32.49 23.28
C VAL A 34 -21.40 -33.55 22.28
N ALA A 35 -22.41 -34.34 22.66
CA ALA A 35 -23.00 -35.34 21.79
C ALA A 35 -24.14 -34.72 20.96
N ILE A 36 -24.02 -34.74 19.63
CA ILE A 36 -25.00 -34.17 18.71
C ILE A 36 -25.18 -35.16 17.55
N SER A 37 -26.41 -35.35 17.07
CA SER A 37 -26.65 -36.06 15.81
C SER A 37 -26.25 -35.17 14.65
N VAL A 38 -25.29 -35.62 13.85
CA VAL A 38 -24.66 -34.84 12.78
C VAL A 38 -24.82 -35.56 11.46
N SER A 39 -25.33 -34.87 10.44
CA SER A 39 -25.31 -35.36 9.05
C SER A 39 -23.98 -35.06 8.37
N PHE A 40 -23.44 -33.86 8.56
CA PHE A 40 -22.04 -33.55 8.27
C PHE A 40 -21.56 -32.39 9.13
N SER A 41 -20.24 -32.29 9.31
CA SER A 41 -19.58 -31.20 10.01
C SER A 41 -18.37 -30.69 9.26
N MET A 42 -18.02 -29.42 9.52
CA MET A 42 -16.82 -28.79 8.97
C MET A 42 -16.12 -27.97 10.04
N TYR A 43 -14.79 -27.97 10.01
CA TYR A 43 -13.97 -27.20 10.94
C TYR A 43 -13.05 -26.25 10.19
N CYS A 44 -13.03 -25.00 10.63
CA CYS A 44 -12.06 -23.99 10.22
C CYS A 44 -11.10 -23.74 11.38
N SER A 45 -9.85 -24.18 11.24
CA SER A 45 -8.82 -24.00 12.27
C SER A 45 -8.47 -22.52 12.52
N GLU A 46 -8.48 -21.70 11.48
CA GLU A 46 -8.10 -20.28 11.55
C GLU A 46 -9.05 -19.45 12.43
N SER A 47 -10.36 -19.73 12.35
CA SER A 47 -11.38 -19.07 13.17
C SER A 47 -11.82 -19.90 14.37
N LYS A 48 -11.26 -21.11 14.53
CA LYS A 48 -11.72 -22.14 15.46
C LYS A 48 -13.25 -22.38 15.38
N LEU A 49 -13.81 -22.23 14.17
CA LEU A 49 -15.24 -22.35 13.90
C LEU A 49 -15.57 -23.78 13.49
N VAL A 50 -16.54 -24.39 14.15
CA VAL A 50 -17.16 -25.64 13.71
C VAL A 50 -18.58 -25.37 13.24
N VAL A 51 -18.95 -25.96 12.11
CA VAL A 51 -20.28 -25.86 11.53
C VAL A 51 -20.87 -27.26 11.42
N ILE A 52 -22.12 -27.40 11.88
CA ILE A 52 -22.84 -28.67 11.93
C ILE A 52 -24.16 -28.52 11.17
N ALA A 53 -24.47 -29.52 10.33
CA ALA A 53 -25.80 -29.72 9.76
C ALA A 53 -26.43 -30.99 10.33
N SER A 54 -27.67 -30.89 10.82
CA SER A 54 -28.36 -32.02 11.49
C SER A 54 -29.82 -32.22 11.05
N SER A 55 -30.40 -31.32 10.25
CA SER A 55 -31.77 -31.47 9.73
C SER A 55 -31.85 -32.50 8.60
N LEU A 56 -33.02 -33.09 8.34
CA LEU A 56 -33.23 -34.06 7.25
C LEU A 56 -32.80 -33.55 5.85
N SER A 57 -33.07 -32.27 5.56
CA SER A 57 -32.64 -31.55 4.34
C SER A 57 -31.25 -30.92 4.44
N ASN A 58 -30.58 -31.03 5.60
CA ASN A 58 -29.31 -30.37 5.93
C ASN A 58 -29.30 -28.83 5.73
N THR A 59 -30.44 -28.18 5.61
CA THR A 59 -30.54 -26.72 5.36
C THR A 59 -30.43 -25.89 6.64
N VAL A 60 -30.63 -26.48 7.82
CA VAL A 60 -30.44 -25.79 9.10
C VAL A 60 -29.00 -25.99 9.55
N ILE A 61 -28.25 -24.90 9.60
CA ILE A 61 -26.84 -24.88 9.95
C ILE A 61 -26.66 -24.29 11.36
N GLN A 62 -25.87 -24.97 12.17
CA GLN A 62 -25.57 -24.62 13.57
C GLN A 62 -24.06 -24.41 13.74
N PRO A 63 -23.59 -23.16 13.88
CA PRO A 63 -22.18 -22.85 14.15
C PRO A 63 -21.82 -22.91 15.63
N TYR A 64 -20.55 -23.19 15.90
CA TYR A 64 -19.92 -23.19 17.22
C TYR A 64 -18.50 -22.61 17.14
N PHE A 65 -18.16 -21.68 18.03
CA PHE A 65 -16.76 -21.28 18.24
C PHE A 65 -16.14 -22.16 19.33
N VAL A 66 -15.02 -22.79 19.01
CA VAL A 66 -14.29 -23.69 19.91
C VAL A 66 -13.02 -22.99 20.37
N ASN A 67 -13.10 -22.32 21.53
CA ASN A 67 -11.93 -21.73 22.18
C ASN A 67 -11.42 -22.65 23.28
N ASP A 68 -10.25 -22.37 23.83
CA ASP A 68 -9.54 -23.24 24.78
C ASP A 68 -10.42 -23.60 25.99
N GLY A 69 -11.04 -24.78 25.95
CA GLY A 69 -11.98 -25.30 26.95
C GLY A 69 -13.43 -24.80 26.85
N VAL A 70 -13.75 -23.87 25.95
CA VAL A 70 -15.09 -23.28 25.81
C VAL A 70 -15.65 -23.51 24.41
N ILE A 71 -16.74 -24.26 24.33
CA ILE A 71 -17.56 -24.38 23.12
C ILE A 71 -18.71 -23.38 23.24
N ALA A 72 -18.65 -22.31 22.46
CA ALA A 72 -19.67 -21.26 22.41
C ALA A 72 -20.60 -21.50 21.21
N ARG A 73 -21.90 -21.60 21.48
CA ARG A 73 -22.94 -21.83 20.47
C ARG A 73 -23.39 -20.51 19.85
N VAL A 74 -23.46 -20.44 18.53
CA VAL A 74 -24.04 -19.31 17.77
C VAL A 74 -25.51 -19.64 17.45
N PRO A 75 -26.44 -18.69 17.25
CA PRO A 75 -27.78 -19.04 16.77
C PRO A 75 -27.77 -19.84 15.46
N LYS A 76 -28.61 -20.88 15.38
CA LYS A 76 -28.82 -21.64 14.14
C LYS A 76 -29.52 -20.76 13.10
N PHE A 77 -29.20 -20.96 11.83
CA PHE A 77 -29.88 -20.27 10.73
C PHE A 77 -30.29 -21.28 9.65
N GLN A 78 -31.28 -20.91 8.85
CA GLN A 78 -31.73 -21.71 7.72
C GLN A 78 -31.14 -21.16 6.43
N VAL A 79 -30.59 -22.06 5.61
CA VAL A 79 -30.06 -21.74 4.29
C VAL A 79 -31.19 -21.81 3.26
N ASP A 80 -31.37 -20.72 2.53
CA ASP A 80 -32.31 -20.64 1.41
C ASP A 80 -31.70 -21.27 0.15
N LEU A 81 -32.20 -22.46 -0.20
CA LEU A 81 -31.81 -23.18 -1.42
C LEU A 81 -32.81 -22.92 -2.56
N PRO A 82 -32.33 -22.64 -3.78
CA PRO A 82 -33.18 -22.45 -4.94
C PRO A 82 -33.65 -23.80 -5.50
N GLY A 83 -34.95 -23.91 -5.77
CA GLY A 83 -35.54 -25.05 -6.46
C GLY A 83 -35.74 -26.28 -5.58
N GLY A 84 -36.97 -26.77 -5.57
CA GLY A 84 -37.41 -27.97 -4.89
C GLY A 84 -38.91 -28.13 -5.10
N SER A 85 -39.40 -29.37 -5.17
CA SER A 85 -40.85 -29.62 -5.07
C SER A 85 -41.22 -29.90 -3.62
N VAL A 86 -42.51 -29.78 -3.30
CA VAL A 86 -43.04 -30.16 -1.97
C VAL A 86 -42.67 -31.62 -1.63
N ASP A 87 -42.63 -32.49 -2.64
CA ASP A 87 -42.33 -33.92 -2.48
C ASP A 87 -40.82 -34.25 -2.37
N LYS A 88 -39.94 -33.38 -2.86
CA LYS A 88 -38.48 -33.53 -2.80
C LYS A 88 -37.83 -32.18 -2.48
N PRO A 89 -37.78 -31.80 -1.18
CA PRO A 89 -37.11 -30.58 -0.78
C PRO A 89 -35.61 -30.66 -1.10
N PRO A 90 -34.98 -29.51 -1.43
CA PRO A 90 -33.56 -29.49 -1.76
C PRO A 90 -32.75 -29.89 -0.54
N LYS A 91 -31.79 -30.80 -0.74
CA LYS A 91 -30.91 -31.30 0.31
C LYS A 91 -29.52 -30.73 0.12
N LEU A 92 -28.96 -30.17 1.18
CA LEU A 92 -27.60 -29.66 1.20
C LEU A 92 -26.60 -30.79 1.47
N THR A 93 -25.52 -30.83 0.70
CA THR A 93 -24.44 -31.82 0.84
C THR A 93 -23.18 -31.20 1.45
N ASN A 94 -22.30 -32.05 1.99
CA ASN A 94 -21.00 -31.61 2.51
C ASN A 94 -20.06 -31.07 1.41
N THR A 95 -20.37 -31.26 0.12
CA THR A 95 -19.59 -30.69 -0.99
C THR A 95 -20.03 -29.27 -1.37
N GLU A 96 -21.20 -28.84 -0.93
CA GLU A 96 -21.78 -27.54 -1.26
C GLU A 96 -21.58 -26.50 -0.17
N VAL A 97 -21.16 -26.94 1.02
CA VAL A 97 -20.84 -26.06 2.15
C VAL A 97 -19.33 -26.01 2.33
N SER A 98 -18.83 -24.82 2.68
CA SER A 98 -17.44 -24.61 3.02
C SER A 98 -17.33 -23.59 4.14
N VAL A 99 -16.26 -23.65 4.93
CA VAL A 99 -15.98 -22.68 6.01
C VAL A 99 -14.57 -22.18 5.91
N ALA A 100 -14.39 -20.86 6.00
CA ALA A 100 -13.08 -20.26 5.95
C ALA A 100 -13.10 -18.79 6.36
N VAL A 101 -11.91 -18.24 6.58
CA VAL A 101 -11.72 -16.83 6.91
C VAL A 101 -11.41 -16.05 5.64
N LEU A 102 -12.07 -14.91 5.48
CA LEU A 102 -11.74 -13.91 4.47
C LEU A 102 -11.57 -12.56 5.17
N TYR A 103 -10.42 -11.93 4.95
CA TYR A 103 -10.09 -10.63 5.51
C TYR A 103 -10.28 -10.56 7.04
N GLY A 104 -9.90 -11.63 7.72
CA GLY A 104 -10.01 -11.75 9.19
C GLY A 104 -11.40 -12.13 9.71
N GLN A 105 -12.40 -12.28 8.85
CA GLN A 105 -13.77 -12.60 9.27
C GLN A 105 -14.14 -14.03 8.85
N PRO A 106 -14.79 -14.83 9.72
CA PRO A 106 -15.20 -16.18 9.37
C PRO A 106 -16.50 -16.17 8.55
N TYR A 107 -16.49 -16.93 7.46
CA TYR A 107 -17.64 -17.09 6.57
C TYR A 107 -18.01 -18.56 6.39
N ILE A 108 -19.31 -18.78 6.24
CA ILE A 108 -19.89 -20.02 5.70
C ILE A 108 -20.24 -19.75 4.25
N PHE A 109 -19.71 -20.56 3.35
CA PHE A 109 -19.96 -20.51 1.91
C PHE A 109 -20.96 -21.60 1.57
N VAL A 110 -21.97 -21.25 0.78
CA VAL A 110 -22.96 -22.19 0.28
C VAL A 110 -23.04 -22.06 -1.24
N ILE A 111 -22.71 -23.13 -1.94
CA ILE A 111 -22.90 -23.26 -3.39
C ILE A 111 -24.38 -23.54 -3.66
N ARG A 112 -25.00 -22.76 -4.55
CA ARG A 112 -26.41 -22.88 -4.92
C ARG A 112 -26.54 -22.98 -6.43
N ASN A 113 -27.08 -24.10 -6.91
CA ASN A 113 -27.41 -24.31 -8.33
C ASN A 113 -28.90 -24.03 -8.55
N TYR A 114 -29.22 -23.13 -9.48
CA TYR A 114 -30.61 -22.79 -9.78
C TYR A 114 -31.18 -23.72 -10.86
N PRO A 115 -32.51 -23.96 -10.83
CA PRO A 115 -33.20 -24.66 -11.90
C PRO A 115 -32.95 -24.01 -13.26
N LYS A 116 -32.98 -24.80 -14.34
CA LYS A 116 -32.76 -24.30 -15.71
C LYS A 116 -33.77 -23.23 -16.14
N THR A 117 -34.92 -23.16 -15.48
CA THR A 117 -35.99 -22.18 -15.70
C THR A 117 -35.73 -20.84 -15.03
N HIS A 118 -34.74 -20.73 -14.15
CA HIS A 118 -34.40 -19.48 -13.46
C HIS A 118 -33.83 -18.46 -14.45
N VAL A 119 -34.43 -17.27 -14.50
CA VAL A 119 -33.97 -16.15 -15.31
C VAL A 119 -32.91 -15.39 -14.52
N GLY A 120 -31.68 -15.36 -15.03
CA GLY A 120 -30.55 -14.69 -14.37
C GLY A 120 -29.29 -15.55 -14.38
N HIS A 121 -28.58 -15.56 -13.26
CA HIS A 121 -27.43 -16.45 -13.09
C HIS A 121 -27.86 -17.90 -12.86
N LYS A 122 -26.97 -18.82 -13.22
CA LYS A 122 -27.25 -20.26 -13.16
C LYS A 122 -26.87 -20.83 -11.79
N ALA A 123 -25.74 -20.42 -11.24
CA ALA A 123 -25.34 -20.79 -9.88
C ALA A 123 -24.77 -19.58 -9.14
N ASP A 124 -24.72 -19.63 -7.81
CA ASP A 124 -23.96 -18.67 -7.01
C ASP A 124 -23.31 -19.32 -5.80
N VAL A 125 -22.34 -18.61 -5.22
CA VAL A 125 -21.78 -18.92 -3.91
C VAL A 125 -22.23 -17.83 -2.96
N THR A 126 -23.07 -18.18 -1.99
CA THR A 126 -23.55 -17.25 -0.96
C THR A 126 -22.68 -17.34 0.28
N LEU A 127 -22.23 -16.19 0.78
CA LEU A 127 -21.41 -16.07 1.97
C LEU A 127 -22.26 -15.55 3.13
N TYR A 128 -22.23 -16.28 4.23
CA TYR A 128 -22.81 -15.90 5.51
C TYR A 128 -21.70 -15.52 6.46
N LEU A 129 -21.67 -14.26 6.89
CA LEU A 129 -20.75 -13.79 7.93
C LEU A 129 -21.17 -14.39 9.26
N VAL A 130 -20.24 -15.04 9.95
CA VAL A 130 -20.49 -15.64 11.27
C VAL A 130 -19.99 -14.71 12.35
N THR A 131 -20.88 -14.26 13.21
CA THR A 131 -20.56 -13.48 14.41
C THR A 131 -20.99 -14.26 15.65
N ARG A 132 -20.69 -13.73 16.84
CA ARG A 132 -21.21 -14.31 18.08
C ARG A 132 -22.74 -14.19 18.19
N GLU A 133 -23.31 -13.18 17.54
CA GLU A 133 -24.74 -12.86 17.60
C GLU A 133 -25.57 -13.68 16.60
N GLY A 134 -24.94 -14.18 15.53
CA GLY A 134 -25.63 -14.96 14.52
C GLY A 134 -24.90 -15.00 13.19
N CYS A 135 -25.59 -15.55 12.18
CA CYS A 135 -25.11 -15.62 10.81
C CYS A 135 -25.95 -14.72 9.91
N GLN A 136 -25.28 -13.82 9.17
CA GLN A 136 -25.95 -12.92 8.23
C GLN A 136 -25.44 -13.13 6.81
N LYS A 137 -26.36 -13.25 5.86
CA LYS A 137 -26.01 -13.22 4.43
C LYS A 137 -25.38 -11.87 4.09
N SER A 138 -24.13 -11.88 3.62
CA SER A 138 -23.33 -10.68 3.39
C SER A 138 -22.95 -10.50 1.93
N HIS A 139 -22.58 -11.59 1.24
CA HIS A 139 -22.10 -11.54 -0.13
C HIS A 139 -22.67 -12.67 -0.99
N VAL A 140 -22.81 -12.42 -2.29
CA VAL A 140 -23.20 -13.42 -3.30
C VAL A 140 -22.24 -13.35 -4.47
N LEU A 141 -21.55 -14.46 -4.77
CA LEU A 141 -20.61 -14.59 -5.89
C LEU A 141 -21.35 -15.25 -7.06
N VAL A 142 -21.53 -14.53 -8.15
CA VAL A 142 -22.35 -14.97 -9.28
C VAL A 142 -21.58 -15.89 -10.23
N LEU A 143 -22.15 -17.06 -10.54
CA LEU A 143 -21.65 -18.02 -11.52
C LEU A 143 -22.62 -18.17 -12.70
N ARG A 144 -22.06 -18.22 -13.91
CA ARG A 144 -22.85 -18.23 -15.16
C ARG A 144 -23.19 -19.63 -15.67
N GLU A 145 -22.79 -20.66 -14.95
CA GLU A 145 -23.00 -22.05 -15.29
C GLU A 145 -23.49 -22.86 -14.10
N ASN A 146 -24.07 -24.02 -14.39
CA ASN A 146 -24.51 -24.99 -13.39
C ASN A 146 -23.53 -26.15 -13.34
N GLY A 147 -23.40 -26.75 -12.15
CA GLY A 147 -22.76 -28.04 -12.01
C GLY A 147 -22.02 -28.20 -10.68
N ARG A 148 -20.99 -29.05 -10.70
CA ARG A 148 -20.18 -29.34 -9.53
C ARG A 148 -19.04 -28.33 -9.43
N PHE A 149 -19.07 -27.56 -8.35
CA PHE A 149 -18.06 -26.58 -8.03
C PHE A 149 -17.22 -27.03 -6.83
N MET A 150 -15.99 -26.56 -6.77
CA MET A 150 -15.12 -26.67 -5.61
C MET A 150 -14.60 -25.29 -5.24
N LEU A 151 -14.38 -25.05 -3.95
CA LEU A 151 -13.96 -23.76 -3.42
C LEU A 151 -12.58 -23.86 -2.78
N ASN A 152 -11.71 -22.95 -3.16
CA ASN A 152 -10.45 -22.69 -2.47
C ASN A 152 -10.36 -21.20 -2.14
N ILE A 153 -9.67 -20.88 -1.06
CA ILE A 153 -9.35 -19.52 -0.62
C ILE A 153 -7.85 -19.36 -0.64
N VAL A 154 -7.38 -18.43 -1.46
CA VAL A 154 -5.95 -18.17 -1.64
C VAL A 154 -5.74 -16.69 -1.42
N ASP A 155 -5.03 -16.35 -0.34
CA ASP A 155 -4.66 -14.96 -0.05
C ASP A 155 -5.89 -14.03 -0.09
N ASN A 156 -6.96 -14.39 0.64
CA ASN A 156 -8.26 -13.69 0.66
C ASN A 156 -9.02 -13.59 -0.69
N LEU A 157 -8.60 -14.34 -1.73
CA LEU A 157 -9.37 -14.52 -2.96
C LEU A 157 -10.19 -15.81 -2.89
N VAL A 158 -11.45 -15.75 -3.31
CA VAL A 158 -12.28 -16.95 -3.45
C VAL A 158 -12.09 -17.49 -4.87
N VAL A 159 -11.57 -18.70 -4.97
CA VAL A 159 -11.38 -19.42 -6.22
C VAL A 159 -12.43 -20.52 -6.33
N VAL A 160 -13.31 -20.38 -7.32
CA VAL A 160 -14.35 -21.35 -7.62
C VAL A 160 -13.94 -22.18 -8.83
N HIS A 161 -13.64 -23.45 -8.63
CA HIS A 161 -13.30 -24.39 -9.69
C HIS A 161 -14.56 -25.05 -10.23
N SER A 162 -14.82 -24.90 -11.52
CA SER A 162 -15.91 -25.56 -12.23
C SER A 162 -15.41 -26.82 -12.93
N GLN A 163 -15.92 -27.97 -12.49
CA GLN A 163 -15.61 -29.24 -13.15
C GLN A 163 -16.22 -29.33 -14.56
N PRO A 164 -17.46 -28.88 -14.82
CA PRO A 164 -18.06 -28.92 -16.17
C PRO A 164 -17.27 -28.14 -17.23
N SER A 165 -16.89 -26.89 -16.95
CA SER A 165 -16.14 -26.05 -17.91
C SER A 165 -14.63 -26.23 -17.85
N ARG A 166 -14.14 -27.01 -16.88
CA ARG A 166 -12.71 -27.17 -16.58
C ARG A 166 -12.02 -25.81 -16.44
N ALA A 167 -12.65 -24.91 -15.69
CA ALA A 167 -12.20 -23.54 -15.51
C ALA A 167 -12.34 -23.07 -14.05
N SER A 168 -11.59 -22.04 -13.69
CA SER A 168 -11.57 -21.42 -12.38
C SER A 168 -12.00 -19.96 -12.48
N TYR A 169 -12.90 -19.57 -11.59
CA TYR A 169 -13.36 -18.20 -11.40
C TYR A 169 -12.75 -17.65 -10.14
N VAL A 170 -12.27 -16.42 -10.18
CA VAL A 170 -11.65 -15.77 -9.02
C VAL A 170 -12.48 -14.56 -8.62
N PHE A 171 -12.74 -14.42 -7.33
CA PHE A 171 -13.52 -13.33 -6.75
C PHE A 171 -12.73 -12.67 -5.62
N ASP A 172 -12.91 -11.35 -5.51
CA ASP A 172 -12.43 -10.54 -4.40
C ASP A 172 -13.63 -9.79 -3.80
N ILE A 173 -14.02 -10.12 -2.57
CA ILE A 173 -15.17 -9.50 -1.91
C ILE A 173 -14.93 -8.05 -1.48
N ARG A 174 -13.68 -7.58 -1.52
CA ARG A 174 -13.29 -6.19 -1.24
C ARG A 174 -12.88 -5.41 -2.49
N SER A 175 -12.94 -6.02 -3.67
CA SER A 175 -12.60 -5.30 -4.89
C SER A 175 -13.73 -4.38 -5.32
N ASN A 176 -13.36 -3.15 -5.67
CA ASN A 176 -14.25 -2.19 -6.32
C ASN A 176 -14.16 -2.27 -7.85
N ALA A 177 -13.41 -3.24 -8.39
CA ALA A 177 -13.22 -3.39 -9.83
C ALA A 177 -14.56 -3.63 -10.54
N PRO A 178 -14.93 -2.81 -11.54
CA PRO A 178 -16.12 -3.06 -12.34
C PRO A 178 -15.93 -4.38 -13.09
N SER A 179 -16.85 -5.31 -12.87
CA SER A 179 -16.80 -6.63 -13.50
C SER A 179 -16.77 -6.51 -15.03
N GLN A 180 -15.97 -7.35 -15.71
CA GLN A 180 -15.94 -7.38 -17.19
C GLN A 180 -17.34 -7.59 -17.79
N SER A 181 -18.23 -8.24 -17.05
CA SER A 181 -19.63 -8.48 -17.40
C SER A 181 -20.56 -7.26 -17.36
N GLN A 182 -20.30 -6.27 -16.51
CA GLN A 182 -21.13 -5.06 -16.41
C GLN A 182 -20.84 -4.05 -17.52
N ARG A 183 -19.73 -4.22 -18.25
CA ARG A 183 -19.31 -3.29 -19.31
C ARG A 183 -20.13 -3.42 -20.59
N HIS A 184 -20.78 -4.56 -20.82
CA HIS A 184 -21.57 -4.78 -22.03
C HIS A 184 -23.02 -4.29 -21.93
N THR A 185 -23.51 -3.88 -20.76
CA THR A 185 -24.91 -3.45 -20.61
C THR A 185 -25.09 -1.95 -20.41
N HIS A 186 -24.04 -1.17 -20.10
CA HIS A 186 -24.14 0.29 -19.97
C HIS A 186 -22.87 1.01 -20.45
N ALA A 187 -22.68 1.07 -21.76
CA ALA A 187 -21.85 2.10 -22.37
C ALA A 187 -22.62 3.43 -22.33
N GLY A 188 -22.33 4.29 -21.33
CA GLY A 188 -22.86 5.65 -21.31
C GLY A 188 -23.36 6.18 -19.97
N ARG A 189 -22.57 6.06 -18.90
CA ARG A 189 -22.48 7.06 -17.81
C ARG A 189 -21.50 6.54 -16.76
N ALA A 190 -20.40 7.26 -16.57
CA ALA A 190 -19.61 7.19 -15.35
C ALA A 190 -20.46 7.76 -14.19
N GLY A 191 -21.45 6.99 -13.77
CA GLY A 191 -22.20 7.22 -12.55
C GLY A 191 -21.75 6.19 -11.55
N VAL A 192 -21.13 6.66 -10.47
CA VAL A 192 -21.05 5.93 -9.21
C VAL A 192 -22.48 5.48 -8.88
N PHE A 193 -22.84 4.24 -9.22
CA PHE A 193 -24.05 3.63 -8.70
C PHE A 193 -23.80 3.49 -7.20
N LYS A 194 -24.26 4.49 -6.43
CA LYS A 194 -24.55 4.32 -5.01
C LYS A 194 -25.47 3.10 -4.97
N GLN A 195 -24.92 1.95 -4.58
CA GLN A 195 -25.69 0.75 -4.31
C GLN A 195 -26.81 1.18 -3.36
N ALA A 196 -28.05 1.15 -3.83
CA ALA A 196 -29.20 1.15 -2.95
C ALA A 196 -28.95 0.07 -1.89
N ARG A 197 -29.33 0.32 -0.63
CA ARG A 197 -29.10 -0.57 0.52
C ARG A 197 -29.75 -1.95 0.31
N SER A 198 -29.16 -2.77 -0.53
CA SER A 198 -29.37 -4.21 -0.58
C SER A 198 -28.79 -4.78 0.70
N ALA A 199 -29.49 -5.73 1.32
CA ALA A 199 -29.03 -6.39 2.54
C ALA A 199 -27.69 -7.13 2.38
N PHE A 200 -27.26 -7.38 1.14
CA PHE A 200 -26.02 -8.08 0.79
C PHE A 200 -25.41 -7.51 -0.49
N GLN A 201 -24.10 -7.72 -0.69
CA GLN A 201 -23.37 -7.29 -1.88
C GLN A 201 -23.25 -8.42 -2.92
N THR A 202 -23.35 -8.08 -4.20
CA THR A 202 -23.21 -9.04 -5.29
C THR A 202 -21.90 -8.82 -6.03
N HIS A 203 -21.16 -9.91 -6.23
CA HIS A 203 -19.83 -9.91 -6.84
C HIS A 203 -19.80 -10.78 -8.09
N PHE A 204 -18.95 -10.39 -9.03
CA PHE A 204 -18.66 -11.11 -10.25
C PHE A 204 -17.17 -11.47 -10.32
N PRO A 205 -16.77 -12.43 -11.17
CA PRO A 205 -15.36 -12.79 -11.29
C PRO A 205 -14.50 -11.59 -11.68
N ILE A 206 -13.38 -11.40 -10.97
CA ILE A 206 -12.41 -10.31 -11.24
C ILE A 206 -11.65 -10.53 -12.56
N VAL A 207 -11.52 -11.79 -12.96
CA VAL A 207 -10.89 -12.21 -14.21
C VAL A 207 -11.84 -13.12 -14.98
N SER A 208 -11.71 -13.14 -16.31
CA SER A 208 -12.36 -14.14 -17.14
C SER A 208 -11.97 -15.55 -16.69
N SER A 209 -12.80 -16.56 -16.99
CA SER A 209 -12.56 -17.95 -16.57
C SER A 209 -11.15 -18.41 -16.95
N THR A 210 -10.33 -18.77 -15.97
CA THR A 210 -8.93 -19.18 -16.20
C THR A 210 -8.79 -20.69 -16.05
N ARG A 211 -7.90 -21.32 -16.82
CA ARG A 211 -7.53 -22.71 -16.61
C ARG A 211 -6.28 -22.79 -15.74
N ILE A 212 -6.26 -23.74 -14.79
CA ILE A 212 -5.02 -24.13 -14.14
C ILE A 212 -4.09 -24.65 -15.25
N GLN A 213 -2.82 -24.24 -15.22
CA GLN A 213 -1.87 -24.68 -16.23
C GLN A 213 -1.67 -26.20 -16.14
N PRO A 214 -1.56 -26.91 -17.29
CA PRO A 214 -1.26 -28.33 -17.31
C PRO A 214 -0.05 -28.64 -16.45
N ALA A 215 -0.17 -29.66 -15.59
CA ALA A 215 0.91 -30.10 -14.72
C ALA A 215 1.30 -31.54 -15.08
N THR A 216 2.58 -31.84 -14.93
CA THR A 216 3.11 -33.21 -14.95
C THR A 216 3.68 -33.51 -13.57
N ILE A 217 3.55 -34.77 -13.13
CA ILE A 217 4.12 -35.23 -11.86
C ILE A 217 5.23 -36.22 -12.17
N GLY A 218 6.38 -36.07 -11.51
CA GLY A 218 7.45 -37.06 -11.53
C GLY A 218 6.99 -38.34 -10.84
N VAL A 219 7.18 -39.48 -11.50
CA VAL A 219 6.75 -40.77 -10.96
C VAL A 219 7.73 -41.22 -9.90
N ALA A 220 7.25 -41.45 -8.68
CA ALA A 220 8.08 -42.04 -7.63
C ALA A 220 8.41 -43.51 -8.00
N PRO A 221 9.55 -44.08 -7.53
CA PRO A 221 9.98 -45.43 -7.92
C PRO A 221 8.94 -46.54 -7.68
N TRP A 222 8.05 -46.36 -6.70
CA TRP A 222 6.97 -47.29 -6.34
C TRP A 222 5.67 -47.08 -7.15
N GLN A 223 5.59 -46.08 -8.03
CA GLN A 223 4.44 -45.78 -8.88
C GLN A 223 4.67 -46.13 -10.35
N THR A 224 5.79 -46.80 -10.67
CA THR A 224 6.21 -47.16 -12.03
C THR A 224 5.20 -48.02 -12.79
N HIS A 225 4.38 -48.82 -12.11
CA HIS A 225 3.26 -49.57 -12.72
C HIS A 225 2.22 -48.66 -13.42
N ARG A 226 2.14 -47.38 -13.07
CA ARG A 226 1.19 -46.44 -13.70
C ARG A 226 1.66 -45.91 -15.05
N LEU A 227 2.90 -46.20 -15.43
CA LEU A 227 3.45 -45.84 -16.73
C LEU A 227 3.14 -46.94 -17.74
N ARG A 228 2.53 -46.57 -18.88
CA ARG A 228 2.39 -47.47 -20.03
C ARG A 228 3.72 -47.72 -20.76
N ASP A 229 4.72 -46.88 -20.49
CA ASP A 229 6.03 -46.89 -21.11
C ASP A 229 7.09 -46.65 -20.03
N SER A 230 7.96 -47.64 -19.83
CA SER A 230 9.02 -47.64 -18.81
C SER A 230 10.06 -46.51 -19.00
N SER A 231 10.08 -45.83 -20.15
CA SER A 231 10.96 -44.70 -20.43
C SER A 231 10.44 -43.35 -19.91
N ARG A 232 9.13 -43.24 -19.59
CA ARG A 232 8.53 -41.97 -19.14
C ARG A 232 8.72 -41.78 -17.64
N THR A 233 9.37 -40.69 -17.25
CA THR A 233 9.56 -40.34 -15.83
C THR A 233 8.44 -39.46 -15.27
N THR A 234 7.44 -39.08 -16.08
CA THR A 234 6.36 -38.17 -15.69
C THR A 234 4.98 -38.61 -16.18
N ILE A 235 3.94 -38.30 -15.38
CA ILE A 235 2.53 -38.56 -15.71
C ILE A 235 1.81 -37.21 -15.91
N PRO A 236 1.06 -37.02 -17.02
CA PRO A 236 0.22 -35.84 -17.20
C PRO A 236 -0.97 -35.87 -16.24
N VAL A 237 -1.26 -34.73 -15.62
CA VAL A 237 -2.35 -34.60 -14.64
C VAL A 237 -3.65 -34.23 -15.34
N GLU A 238 -4.71 -35.02 -15.10
CA GLU A 238 -6.06 -34.62 -15.48
C GLU A 238 -6.55 -33.52 -14.55
N LEU A 239 -6.44 -32.27 -14.99
CA LEU A 239 -6.94 -31.13 -14.24
C LEU A 239 -8.47 -31.13 -14.19
N TYR A 240 -9.03 -30.69 -13.05
CA TYR A 240 -10.46 -30.68 -12.76
C TYR A 240 -11.10 -32.06 -12.81
N SER A 241 -10.35 -33.10 -12.44
CA SER A 241 -10.87 -34.46 -12.30
C SER A 241 -12.06 -34.50 -11.34
N ARG A 242 -13.02 -35.40 -11.62
CA ARG A 242 -14.19 -35.62 -10.76
C ARG A 242 -13.80 -36.12 -9.36
N ASN A 243 -12.59 -36.66 -9.22
CA ASN A 243 -12.04 -37.18 -7.98
C ASN A 243 -11.36 -36.10 -7.13
N TRP A 244 -11.23 -34.87 -7.63
CA TRP A 244 -10.64 -33.79 -6.85
C TRP A 244 -11.48 -33.49 -5.62
N VAL A 245 -10.79 -33.34 -4.50
CA VAL A 245 -11.35 -32.92 -3.23
C VAL A 245 -10.64 -31.63 -2.81
N ALA A 246 -11.40 -30.55 -2.63
CA ALA A 246 -10.88 -29.31 -2.10
C ALA A 246 -10.85 -29.37 -0.56
N PHE A 247 -9.74 -28.93 0.02
CA PHE A 247 -9.56 -28.78 1.45
C PHE A 247 -9.12 -27.35 1.76
N HIS A 248 -9.81 -26.71 2.71
CA HIS A 248 -9.58 -25.31 3.01
C HIS A 248 -8.23 -25.11 3.73
N PRO A 249 -7.56 -23.96 3.51
CA PRO A 249 -8.00 -22.89 2.61
C PRO A 249 -7.67 -23.17 1.14
N ASN A 250 -6.51 -23.72 0.80
CA ASN A 250 -5.98 -23.74 -0.57
C ASN A 250 -5.39 -25.08 -1.02
N ILE A 251 -5.93 -26.19 -0.53
CA ILE A 251 -5.41 -27.53 -0.83
C ILE A 251 -6.35 -28.25 -1.78
N ILE A 252 -5.80 -28.91 -2.80
CA ILE A 252 -6.54 -29.83 -3.67
C ILE A 252 -5.91 -31.21 -3.55
N ILE A 253 -6.72 -32.20 -3.24
CA ILE A 253 -6.28 -33.60 -3.15
C ILE A 253 -6.82 -34.32 -4.37
N ASP A 254 -5.93 -35.05 -5.04
CA ASP A 254 -6.32 -36.03 -6.05
C ASP A 254 -6.06 -37.43 -5.49
N PRO A 255 -7.09 -38.10 -4.93
CA PRO A 255 -6.95 -39.44 -4.35
C PRO A 255 -6.55 -40.48 -5.40
N SER A 256 -6.95 -40.27 -6.66
CA SER A 256 -6.62 -41.21 -7.73
C SER A 256 -5.12 -41.20 -8.03
N LEU A 257 -4.48 -40.02 -7.96
CA LEU A 257 -3.05 -39.84 -8.14
C LEU A 257 -2.26 -39.99 -6.82
N GLY A 258 -2.93 -39.89 -5.67
CA GLY A 258 -2.29 -39.88 -4.35
C GLY A 258 -1.48 -38.61 -4.10
N VAL A 259 -1.83 -37.50 -4.77
CA VAL A 259 -1.08 -36.24 -4.69
C VAL A 259 -1.92 -35.17 -4.02
N LEU A 260 -1.25 -34.44 -3.12
CA LEU A 260 -1.81 -33.26 -2.47
C LEU A 260 -1.14 -32.02 -3.02
N TRP A 261 -1.96 -31.09 -3.48
CA TRP A 261 -1.51 -29.88 -4.13
C TRP A 261 -1.86 -28.66 -3.29
N ARG A 262 -0.93 -27.71 -3.21
CA ARG A 262 -1.20 -26.37 -2.68
C ARG A 262 -1.40 -25.38 -3.81
N LEU A 263 -2.56 -24.72 -3.82
CA LEU A 263 -2.94 -23.68 -4.75
C LEU A 263 -2.30 -22.33 -4.36
N ARG A 264 -1.68 -21.66 -5.33
CA ARG A 264 -1.11 -20.31 -5.19
C ARG A 264 -1.57 -19.41 -6.32
N VAL A 265 -1.84 -18.14 -6.02
CA VAL A 265 -2.08 -17.11 -7.03
C VAL A 265 -0.74 -16.47 -7.40
N LEU A 266 -0.50 -16.30 -8.70
CA LEU A 266 0.66 -15.60 -9.24
C LEU A 266 0.24 -14.17 -9.64
N PRO A 267 0.68 -13.13 -8.90
CA PRO A 267 0.33 -11.74 -9.18
C PRO A 267 0.69 -11.30 -10.60
N SER A 268 1.85 -11.72 -11.13
CA SER A 268 2.29 -11.40 -12.50
C SER A 268 1.30 -11.87 -13.57
N SER A 269 0.61 -13.00 -13.34
CA SER A 269 -0.41 -13.49 -14.27
C SER A 269 -1.67 -12.62 -14.29
N LEU A 270 -2.00 -11.90 -13.21
CA LEU A 270 -3.21 -11.07 -13.15
C LEU A 270 -3.15 -9.94 -14.16
N ARG A 271 -1.96 -9.41 -14.43
CA ARG A 271 -1.74 -8.35 -15.42
C ARG A 271 -2.24 -8.72 -16.81
N HIS A 272 -2.05 -9.97 -17.24
CA HIS A 272 -2.52 -10.44 -18.54
C HIS A 272 -4.05 -10.61 -18.64
N HIS A 273 -4.75 -10.70 -17.51
CA HIS A 273 -6.19 -10.94 -17.47
C HIS A 273 -7.00 -9.68 -17.11
N MET A 274 -6.36 -8.68 -16.51
CA MET A 274 -6.96 -7.40 -16.11
C MET A 274 -6.34 -6.25 -16.92
N LYS A 275 -7.15 -5.61 -17.77
CA LYS A 275 -6.69 -4.52 -18.64
C LYS A 275 -6.55 -3.19 -17.89
N GLU A 276 -7.49 -2.89 -17.00
CA GLU A 276 -7.48 -1.63 -16.25
C GLU A 276 -6.44 -1.67 -15.12
N PHE A 277 -5.62 -0.63 -15.06
CA PHE A 277 -4.57 -0.49 -14.06
C PHE A 277 -5.12 -0.26 -12.65
N ASP A 278 -6.16 0.58 -12.51
CA ASP A 278 -6.77 0.91 -11.21
C ASP A 278 -7.39 -0.32 -10.54
N ALA A 279 -8.21 -1.08 -11.27
CA ALA A 279 -8.81 -2.32 -10.80
C ALA A 279 -7.76 -3.37 -10.43
N LEU A 280 -6.69 -3.49 -11.21
CA LEU A 280 -5.60 -4.44 -10.96
C LEU A 280 -4.84 -4.07 -9.68
N VAL A 281 -4.45 -2.80 -9.54
CA VAL A 281 -3.70 -2.33 -8.37
C VAL A 281 -4.56 -2.38 -7.10
N ASP A 282 -5.86 -2.09 -7.19
CA ASP A 282 -6.80 -2.26 -6.06
C ASP A 282 -6.76 -3.71 -5.51
N VAL A 283 -6.78 -4.70 -6.40
CA VAL A 283 -6.69 -6.11 -6.00
C VAL A 283 -5.30 -6.43 -5.44
N LEU A 284 -4.23 -6.04 -6.14
CA LEU A 284 -2.83 -6.38 -5.83
C LEU A 284 -2.35 -5.80 -4.50
N VAL A 285 -2.82 -4.61 -4.14
CA VAL A 285 -2.52 -3.94 -2.88
C VAL A 285 -2.84 -4.81 -1.66
N ARG A 286 -3.80 -5.74 -1.79
CA ARG A 286 -4.21 -6.66 -0.72
C ARG A 286 -3.63 -8.07 -0.88
N ARG A 287 -2.65 -8.27 -1.76
CA ARG A 287 -2.05 -9.59 -2.04
C ARG A 287 -0.61 -9.66 -1.63
N THR A 288 -0.24 -10.82 -1.13
CA THR A 288 1.14 -11.26 -0.94
C THR A 288 1.90 -11.22 -2.27
N ASN A 289 3.13 -10.71 -2.24
CA ASN A 289 4.00 -10.53 -3.41
C ASN A 289 3.40 -9.63 -4.52
N GLY A 290 2.53 -8.68 -4.14
CA GLY A 290 1.94 -7.72 -5.06
C GLY A 290 2.87 -6.55 -5.41
N HIS A 291 3.81 -6.22 -4.52
CA HIS A 291 4.71 -5.06 -4.61
C HIS A 291 5.36 -4.87 -5.98
N ASP A 292 6.15 -5.85 -6.44
CA ASP A 292 6.92 -5.72 -7.69
C ASP A 292 6.02 -5.59 -8.92
N VAL A 293 4.85 -6.24 -8.89
CA VAL A 293 3.86 -6.16 -9.97
C VAL A 293 3.16 -4.81 -9.97
N ILE A 294 2.92 -4.20 -8.81
CA ILE A 294 2.39 -2.83 -8.71
C ILE A 294 3.38 -1.84 -9.33
N ILE A 295 4.67 -1.95 -9.01
CA ILE A 295 5.72 -1.11 -9.61
C ILE A 295 5.79 -1.32 -11.13
N GLN A 296 5.74 -2.58 -11.58
CA GLN A 296 5.70 -2.89 -13.02
C GLN A 296 4.47 -2.25 -13.69
N VAL A 297 3.31 -2.35 -13.07
CA VAL A 297 2.06 -1.75 -13.58
C VAL A 297 2.17 -0.23 -13.66
N LEU A 298 2.74 0.42 -12.64
CA LEU A 298 2.99 1.86 -12.65
C LEU A 298 3.96 2.26 -13.77
N ARG A 299 5.03 1.49 -14.00
CA ARG A 299 5.95 1.71 -15.13
C ARG A 299 5.26 1.59 -16.48
N GLU A 300 4.40 0.57 -16.65
CA GLU A 300 3.62 0.41 -17.88
C GLU A 300 2.58 1.53 -18.06
N ALA A 301 1.97 2.01 -16.99
CA ALA A 301 1.00 3.10 -17.03
C ALA A 301 1.64 4.46 -17.37
N LEU A 302 2.92 4.62 -17.05
CA LEU A 302 3.72 5.82 -17.30
C LEU A 302 4.76 5.63 -18.42
N ASP A 303 4.65 4.56 -19.22
CA ASP A 303 5.56 4.29 -20.34
C ASP A 303 5.45 5.41 -21.39
N PRO A 304 6.52 6.18 -21.66
CA PRO A 304 6.50 7.29 -22.61
C PRO A 304 6.24 6.86 -24.05
N ARG A 305 6.46 5.58 -24.38
CA ARG A 305 6.14 5.02 -25.70
C ARG A 305 4.64 4.88 -25.93
N GLN A 306 3.84 4.93 -24.86
CA GLN A 306 2.38 4.91 -24.89
C GLN A 306 1.83 6.28 -24.50
N ARG A 307 0.60 6.61 -24.91
CA ARG A 307 -0.05 7.85 -24.45
C ARG A 307 -0.34 7.73 -22.96
N VAL A 308 0.45 8.43 -22.14
CA VAL A 308 0.29 8.47 -20.69
C VAL A 308 -1.08 9.07 -20.33
N ASN A 309 -1.88 8.30 -19.59
CA ASN A 309 -3.15 8.77 -19.07
C ASN A 309 -2.96 9.24 -17.62
N ILE A 310 -2.70 10.53 -17.45
CA ILE A 310 -2.43 11.16 -16.15
C ILE A 310 -3.56 10.89 -15.15
N ALA A 311 -4.83 10.95 -15.58
CA ALA A 311 -5.97 10.67 -14.70
C ALA A 311 -6.01 9.21 -14.24
N ALA A 312 -5.58 8.26 -15.08
CA ALA A 312 -5.47 6.86 -14.68
C ALA A 312 -4.29 6.64 -13.73
N ALA A 313 -3.15 7.26 -13.98
CA ALA A 313 -1.99 7.23 -13.08
C ALA A 313 -2.34 7.80 -11.70
N GLY A 314 -3.05 8.94 -11.64
CA GLY A 314 -3.54 9.54 -10.41
C GLY A 314 -4.42 8.60 -9.59
N ARG A 315 -5.40 7.95 -10.21
CA ARG A 315 -6.23 6.93 -9.53
C ARG A 315 -5.39 5.78 -8.98
N VAL A 316 -4.35 5.35 -9.70
CA VAL A 316 -3.46 4.29 -9.22
C VAL A 316 -2.63 4.78 -8.02
N PHE A 317 -2.08 6.00 -8.08
CA PHE A 317 -1.40 6.61 -6.93
C PHE A 317 -2.30 6.70 -5.71
N ASP A 318 -3.57 7.10 -5.88
CA ASP A 318 -4.54 7.18 -4.79
C ASP A 318 -4.77 5.82 -4.13
N ILE A 319 -4.84 4.75 -4.92
CA ILE A 319 -5.00 3.39 -4.40
C ILE A 319 -3.75 2.95 -3.62
N VAL A 320 -2.56 3.25 -4.13
CA VAL A 320 -1.28 2.90 -3.50
C VAL A 320 -1.05 3.67 -2.21
N ASN A 321 -1.26 4.99 -2.22
CA ASN A 321 -1.08 5.84 -1.03
C ASN A 321 -2.10 5.51 0.06
N ARG A 322 -3.35 5.23 -0.32
CA ARG A 322 -4.37 4.68 0.60
C ARG A 322 -3.96 3.34 1.22
N ALA A 323 -3.29 2.49 0.44
CA ALA A 323 -2.78 1.22 0.93
C ALA A 323 -1.67 1.42 1.96
N CYS A 324 -0.73 2.32 1.66
CA CYS A 324 0.38 2.69 2.54
C CYS A 324 -0.15 3.17 3.89
N MET A 325 -1.13 4.08 3.90
CA MET A 325 -1.77 4.55 5.14
C MET A 325 -2.44 3.43 5.95
N LYS A 326 -3.03 2.43 5.29
CA LYS A 326 -3.60 1.25 5.96
C LYS A 326 -2.57 0.21 6.37
N ALA A 327 -1.38 0.24 5.80
CA ALA A 327 -0.26 -0.63 6.10
C ALA A 327 0.57 -0.13 7.29
N GLN A 328 0.50 1.17 7.60
CA GLN A 328 1.11 1.72 8.81
C GLN A 328 0.50 1.07 10.06
N PRO A 329 1.32 0.80 11.09
CA PRO A 329 0.82 0.21 12.33
C PRO A 329 -0.11 1.22 13.01
N ALA A 330 -1.43 1.02 12.89
CA ALA A 330 -2.34 1.69 13.81
C ALA A 330 -2.06 1.20 15.23
N GLN A 331 -2.34 2.06 16.21
CA GLN A 331 -2.23 1.89 17.66
C GLN A 331 -2.20 0.43 18.17
N PRO A 332 -1.50 0.13 19.29
CA PRO A 332 -1.22 -1.23 19.78
C PRO A 332 -2.44 -2.14 20.07
N ASN A 333 -3.68 -1.66 19.93
CA ASN A 333 -4.92 -2.41 20.16
C ASN A 333 -5.66 -2.86 18.89
N THR A 334 -5.19 -2.50 17.68
CA THR A 334 -5.80 -2.94 16.42
C THR A 334 -5.02 -4.11 15.82
N THR A 335 -5.53 -5.33 15.99
CA THR A 335 -5.08 -6.50 15.22
C THR A 335 -5.49 -6.29 13.75
N HIS A 336 -4.60 -5.74 12.93
CA HIS A 336 -4.82 -5.67 11.49
C HIS A 336 -4.85 -7.09 10.92
N LEU A 337 -6.04 -7.61 10.67
CA LEU A 337 -6.25 -8.95 10.10
C LEU A 337 -6.00 -8.99 8.58
N VAL A 338 -5.64 -7.86 7.95
CA VAL A 338 -5.41 -7.74 6.51
C VAL A 338 -4.09 -7.04 6.28
N GLN A 339 -3.15 -7.74 5.63
CA GLN A 339 -1.87 -7.19 5.23
C GLN A 339 -2.02 -6.41 3.91
N TYR A 340 -1.66 -5.14 3.95
CA TYR A 340 -1.57 -4.28 2.77
C TYR A 340 -0.13 -4.24 2.26
N GLN A 341 0.05 -4.16 0.94
CA GLN A 341 1.35 -3.90 0.35
C GLN A 341 1.75 -2.45 0.66
N ASN A 342 2.93 -2.28 1.24
CA ASN A 342 3.53 -0.98 1.47
C ASN A 342 4.45 -0.67 0.30
N VAL A 343 4.03 0.22 -0.60
CA VAL A 343 4.89 0.81 -1.63
C VAL A 343 5.30 2.16 -1.07
N SER A 344 6.57 2.31 -0.73
CA SER A 344 7.08 3.54 -0.10
C SER A 344 7.28 4.64 -1.13
N GLN A 345 7.41 5.89 -0.66
CA GLN A 345 7.75 7.00 -1.55
C GLN A 345 9.12 6.80 -2.19
N LEU A 346 10.07 6.20 -1.47
CA LEU A 346 11.38 5.83 -2.00
C LEU A 346 11.28 4.81 -3.15
N ASP A 347 10.38 3.82 -3.04
CA ASP A 347 10.15 2.85 -4.13
C ASP A 347 9.64 3.54 -5.38
N VAL A 348 8.65 4.43 -5.23
CA VAL A 348 8.13 5.25 -6.35
C VAL A 348 9.23 6.15 -6.92
N TYR A 349 10.04 6.78 -6.08
CA TYR A 349 11.14 7.63 -6.51
C TYR A 349 12.17 6.85 -7.34
N VAL A 350 12.78 5.80 -6.78
CA VAL A 350 13.90 5.06 -7.39
C VAL A 350 13.44 4.23 -8.59
N HIS A 351 12.30 3.57 -8.46
CA HIS A 351 11.87 2.60 -9.48
C HIS A 351 10.96 3.18 -10.55
N LEU A 352 10.40 4.37 -10.35
CA LEU A 352 9.49 5.00 -11.30
C LEU A 352 9.99 6.37 -11.76
N LEU A 353 10.12 7.34 -10.85
CA LEU A 353 10.34 8.74 -11.22
C LEU A 353 11.76 9.00 -11.73
N SER A 354 12.79 8.51 -11.04
CA SER A 354 14.18 8.68 -11.48
C SER A 354 14.44 7.92 -12.78
N ALA A 355 13.94 6.69 -12.89
CA ALA A 355 14.09 5.86 -14.08
C ALA A 355 13.45 6.50 -15.34
N ILE A 356 12.27 7.11 -15.21
CA ILE A 356 11.63 7.84 -16.32
C ILE A 356 12.48 9.04 -16.73
N ARG A 357 13.04 9.77 -15.75
CA ARG A 357 13.86 10.95 -16.01
C ARG A 357 15.17 10.61 -16.71
N GLU A 358 15.88 9.57 -16.25
CA GLU A 358 17.14 9.11 -16.86
C GLU A 358 16.95 8.62 -18.30
N THR A 359 15.77 8.10 -18.65
CA THR A 359 15.51 7.58 -19.99
C THR A 359 15.21 8.70 -21.01
N GLU A 360 15.08 9.97 -20.57
CA GLU A 360 14.78 11.18 -21.39
C GLU A 360 13.66 11.01 -22.43
N SER A 361 12.76 10.05 -22.23
CA SER A 361 11.77 9.66 -23.25
C SER A 361 10.42 10.32 -23.08
N MET A 362 10.16 10.94 -21.91
CA MET A 362 8.94 11.66 -21.60
C MET A 362 9.17 13.17 -21.75
N ASP A 363 8.19 13.88 -22.29
CA ASP A 363 8.22 15.34 -22.32
C ASP A 363 8.14 15.92 -20.90
N ASN A 364 8.94 16.95 -20.65
CA ASN A 364 9.04 17.56 -19.32
C ASN A 364 7.69 18.14 -18.83
N ARG A 365 6.77 18.49 -19.75
CA ARG A 365 5.43 18.94 -19.39
C ARG A 365 4.59 17.80 -18.80
N THR A 366 4.55 16.64 -19.44
CA THR A 366 3.88 15.44 -18.90
C THR A 366 4.56 14.97 -17.63
N PHE A 367 5.90 14.99 -17.56
CA PHE A 367 6.63 14.60 -16.35
C PHE A 367 6.25 15.44 -15.14
N VAL A 368 6.23 16.78 -15.28
CA VAL A 368 5.76 17.69 -14.23
C VAL A 368 4.30 17.40 -13.85
N ALA A 369 3.43 17.11 -14.82
CA ALA A 369 2.04 16.76 -14.53
C ALA A 369 1.90 15.45 -13.74
N VAL A 370 2.74 14.44 -14.02
CA VAL A 370 2.78 13.18 -13.25
C VAL A 370 3.27 13.41 -11.83
N LEU A 371 4.31 14.24 -11.65
CA LEU A 371 4.81 14.60 -10.32
C LEU A 371 3.76 15.33 -9.49
N LEU A 372 3.06 16.31 -10.09
CA LEU A 372 1.99 17.04 -9.42
C LEU A 372 0.81 16.13 -9.06
N GLU A 373 0.46 15.18 -9.93
CA GLU A 373 -0.60 14.21 -9.64
C GLU A 373 -0.21 13.27 -8.49
N TYR A 374 1.07 12.88 -8.40
CA TYR A 374 1.58 12.09 -7.28
C TYR A 374 1.59 12.90 -5.97
N ILE A 375 2.06 14.15 -5.99
CA ILE A 375 2.03 15.06 -4.82
C ILE A 375 0.59 15.30 -4.36
N ARG A 376 -0.33 15.58 -5.31
CA ARG A 376 -1.76 15.71 -5.04
C ARG A 376 -2.31 14.48 -4.33
N SER A 377 -1.95 13.29 -4.79
CA SER A 377 -2.37 12.02 -4.18
C SER A 377 -1.82 11.82 -2.76
N LEU A 378 -0.57 12.23 -2.51
CA LEU A 378 0.04 12.20 -1.18
C LEU A 378 -0.70 13.14 -0.21
N HIS A 379 -0.95 14.39 -0.63
CA HIS A 379 -1.69 15.36 0.19
C HIS A 379 -3.13 14.91 0.46
N GLU A 380 -3.83 14.32 -0.51
CA GLU A 380 -5.20 13.81 -0.30
C GLU A 380 -5.27 12.70 0.75
N HIS A 381 -4.18 11.96 0.96
CA HIS A 381 -4.11 10.85 1.91
C HIS A 381 -3.30 11.21 3.17
N ASP A 382 -3.09 12.50 3.45
CA ASP A 382 -2.36 13.02 4.61
C ASP A 382 -0.94 12.43 4.74
N ILE A 383 -0.27 12.17 3.61
CA ILE A 383 1.11 11.69 3.58
C ILE A 383 2.06 12.89 3.35
N SER A 384 2.97 13.15 4.29
CA SER A 384 4.03 14.14 4.12
C SER A 384 4.92 13.76 2.93
N VAL A 385 5.11 14.69 1.99
CA VAL A 385 5.92 14.44 0.80
C VAL A 385 7.40 14.44 1.15
N GLU A 386 8.15 13.45 0.69
CA GLU A 386 9.60 13.40 0.88
C GLU A 386 10.34 14.42 0.02
N HIS A 387 11.41 15.01 0.57
CA HIS A 387 12.24 16.02 -0.10
C HIS A 387 12.71 15.62 -1.50
N ASN A 388 12.99 14.33 -1.73
CA ASN A 388 13.41 13.79 -3.02
C ASN A 388 12.39 14.05 -4.15
N VAL A 389 11.10 14.02 -3.84
CA VAL A 389 10.03 14.25 -4.81
C VAL A 389 9.95 15.74 -5.17
N TYR A 390 10.03 16.62 -4.16
CA TYR A 390 10.10 18.07 -4.40
C TYR A 390 11.37 18.47 -5.14
N ASP A 391 12.49 17.81 -4.86
CA ASP A 391 13.74 18.06 -5.56
C ASP A 391 13.65 17.71 -7.05
N LEU A 392 13.02 16.59 -7.40
CA LEU A 392 12.74 16.26 -8.80
C LEU A 392 11.84 17.30 -9.47
N LEU A 393 10.76 17.72 -8.80
CA LEU A 393 9.85 18.74 -9.33
C LEU A 393 10.55 20.07 -9.56
N PHE A 394 11.36 20.52 -8.59
CA PHE A 394 12.14 21.74 -8.69
C PHE A 394 13.11 21.66 -9.88
N ALA A 395 13.88 20.58 -9.99
CA ALA A 395 14.86 20.44 -11.07
C ALA A 395 14.17 20.42 -12.45
N ALA A 396 13.05 19.70 -12.58
CA ALA A 396 12.27 19.66 -13.81
C ALA A 396 11.72 21.03 -14.23
N LEU A 397 11.26 21.85 -13.27
CA LEU A 397 10.75 23.20 -13.54
C LEU A 397 11.85 24.20 -13.91
N VAL A 398 13.01 24.10 -13.26
CA VAL A 398 14.16 24.98 -13.54
C VAL A 398 14.78 24.68 -14.89
N GLU A 399 14.92 23.40 -15.26
CA GLU A 399 15.43 22.99 -16.59
C GLU A 399 14.57 23.53 -17.74
N ASP A 400 13.25 23.61 -17.56
CA ASP A 400 12.31 24.14 -18.56
C ASP A 400 12.09 25.67 -18.45
N GLY A 401 12.78 26.35 -17.52
CA GLY A 401 12.63 27.78 -17.27
C GLY A 401 11.23 28.20 -16.77
N ARG A 402 10.43 27.27 -16.22
CA ARG A 402 9.05 27.51 -15.76
C ARG A 402 9.00 28.15 -14.36
N PHE A 403 9.77 29.21 -14.16
CA PHE A 403 9.92 29.89 -12.86
C PHE A 403 8.62 30.47 -12.30
N TYR A 404 7.69 30.89 -13.17
CA TYR A 404 6.38 31.38 -12.71
C TYR A 404 5.54 30.27 -12.06
N GLN A 405 5.55 29.05 -12.62
CA GLN A 405 4.86 27.91 -12.01
C GLN A 405 5.50 27.54 -10.67
N LEU A 406 6.84 27.52 -10.62
CA LEU A 406 7.58 27.30 -9.38
C LEU A 406 7.20 28.33 -8.29
N HIS A 407 7.15 29.62 -8.65
CA HIS A 407 6.73 30.67 -7.73
C HIS A 407 5.32 30.40 -7.19
N GLN A 408 4.36 30.08 -8.05
CA GLN A 408 2.98 29.80 -7.63
C GLN A 408 2.92 28.59 -6.68
N PHE A 409 3.63 27.50 -6.96
CA PHE A 409 3.63 26.33 -6.10
C PHE A 409 4.19 26.61 -4.70
N LEU A 410 5.21 27.47 -4.61
CA LEU A 410 5.79 27.90 -3.35
C LEU A 410 4.89 28.89 -2.60
N GLN A 411 4.27 29.83 -3.31
CA GLN A 411 3.39 30.85 -2.71
C GLN A 411 2.08 30.25 -2.19
N TYR A 412 1.51 29.27 -2.90
CA TYR A 412 0.28 28.60 -2.51
C TYR A 412 0.50 27.33 -1.67
N HIS A 413 1.73 27.08 -1.20
CA HIS A 413 2.07 25.91 -0.37
C HIS A 413 1.64 24.57 -1.00
N VAL A 414 1.77 24.46 -2.33
CA VAL A 414 1.66 23.16 -3.02
C VAL A 414 2.92 22.31 -2.74
N ILE A 415 4.05 22.99 -2.55
CA ILE A 415 5.28 22.40 -2.05
C ILE A 415 5.44 22.84 -0.59
N ASP A 416 5.60 21.88 0.31
CA ASP A 416 5.87 22.16 1.71
C ASP A 416 7.22 22.85 1.88
N ASP A 417 7.31 23.67 2.93
CA ASP A 417 8.54 24.37 3.25
C ASP A 417 9.62 23.37 3.68
N ASP A 418 10.79 23.44 3.04
CA ASP A 418 11.93 22.56 3.32
C ASP A 418 13.24 23.36 3.26
N LYS A 419 14.13 23.14 4.26
CA LYS A 419 15.44 23.80 4.32
C LYS A 419 16.29 23.47 3.10
N TYR A 420 16.23 22.23 2.61
CA TYR A 420 17.02 21.83 1.45
C TYR A 420 16.53 22.53 0.18
N LEU A 421 15.21 22.60 -0.02
CA LEU A 421 14.61 23.32 -1.14
C LEU A 421 14.91 24.82 -1.10
N ALA A 422 14.86 25.46 0.07
CA ALA A 422 15.25 26.85 0.25
C ALA A 422 16.71 27.10 -0.15
N CYS A 423 17.63 26.20 0.24
CA CYS A 423 19.03 26.26 -0.19
C CYS A 423 19.18 26.13 -1.71
N ARG A 424 18.39 25.27 -2.36
CA ARG A 424 18.35 25.13 -3.83
C ARG A 424 17.78 26.36 -4.54
N LEU A 425 16.80 27.04 -3.97
CA LEU A 425 16.30 28.32 -4.51
C LEU A 425 17.40 29.38 -4.55
N LEU A 426 18.28 29.42 -3.55
CA LEU A 426 19.40 30.37 -3.52
C LEU A 426 20.42 30.13 -4.63
N SER A 427 20.60 28.88 -5.09
CA SER A 427 21.56 28.58 -6.15
C SER A 427 21.08 29.07 -7.53
N ILE A 428 19.77 29.30 -7.70
CA ILE A 428 19.18 29.81 -8.96
C ILE A 428 18.89 31.32 -8.94
N LYS A 429 19.31 32.04 -7.89
CA LYS A 429 19.02 33.48 -7.71
C LYS A 429 19.39 34.36 -8.90
N ASP A 430 20.46 34.00 -9.62
CA ASP A 430 20.97 34.80 -10.74
C ASP A 430 20.11 34.60 -11.99
N GLN A 431 19.46 33.43 -12.12
CA GLN A 431 18.53 33.10 -13.21
C GLN A 431 17.11 33.57 -12.90
N TYR A 432 16.70 33.51 -11.63
CA TYR A 432 15.38 33.91 -11.17
C TYR A 432 15.48 34.82 -9.95
N GLN A 433 15.44 36.14 -10.19
CA GLN A 433 15.61 37.17 -9.16
C GLN A 433 14.70 36.99 -7.92
N PRO A 434 13.40 36.61 -8.04
CA PRO A 434 12.55 36.39 -6.88
C PRO A 434 12.94 35.16 -6.02
N ALA A 435 13.83 34.28 -6.48
CA ALA A 435 14.21 33.07 -5.75
C ALA A 435 14.81 33.38 -4.38
N LEU A 436 15.58 34.47 -4.26
CA LEU A 436 16.15 34.90 -2.99
C LEU A 436 15.06 35.20 -1.96
N GLN A 437 14.03 35.96 -2.36
CA GLN A 437 12.94 36.33 -1.46
C GLN A 437 12.12 35.10 -1.08
N LEU A 438 11.82 34.22 -2.04
CA LEU A 438 11.09 32.97 -1.77
C LEU A 438 11.83 32.06 -0.80
N ALA A 439 13.16 31.92 -0.94
CA ALA A 439 13.99 31.16 -0.01
C ALA A 439 13.96 31.76 1.40
N MET A 440 14.07 33.09 1.51
CA MET A 440 14.01 33.81 2.79
C MET A 440 12.64 33.68 3.46
N ASP A 441 11.56 33.75 2.69
CA ASP A 441 10.20 33.58 3.21
C ASP A 441 9.98 32.14 3.70
N MET A 442 10.51 31.14 2.98
CA MET A 442 10.48 29.73 3.39
C MET A 442 11.23 29.49 4.71
N PHE A 443 12.47 30.01 4.83
CA PHE A 443 13.23 29.88 6.08
C PHE A 443 12.54 30.56 7.27
N LYS A 444 11.90 31.72 7.04
CA LYS A 444 11.15 32.41 8.10
C LYS A 444 9.94 31.60 8.57
N ARG A 445 9.22 30.93 7.67
CA ARG A 445 8.06 30.09 8.01
C ARG A 445 8.45 28.83 8.77
N LEU A 446 9.60 28.23 8.46
CA LEU A 446 10.14 27.07 9.19
C LEU A 446 10.49 27.39 10.65
N GLY A 447 10.86 28.63 10.94
CA GLY A 447 11.12 29.11 12.31
C GLY A 447 12.43 28.62 12.96
N ASP A 448 12.99 27.50 12.49
CA ASP A 448 14.21 26.85 12.99
C ASP A 448 15.43 27.00 12.04
N SER A 449 15.36 27.90 11.06
CA SER A 449 16.39 28.15 10.03
C SER A 449 17.25 29.40 10.28
N GLN A 450 17.59 29.65 11.55
CA GLN A 450 18.21 30.91 11.96
C GLN A 450 19.65 31.07 11.46
N GLU A 451 20.41 29.98 11.38
CA GLU A 451 21.78 30.00 10.86
C GLU A 451 21.81 30.19 9.34
N GLU A 452 20.86 29.59 8.63
CA GLU A 452 20.74 29.66 7.18
C GLU A 452 20.34 31.08 6.75
N ILE A 453 19.33 31.69 7.37
CA ILE A 453 18.93 33.09 7.11
C ILE A 453 20.13 34.03 7.29
N PHE A 454 20.88 33.83 8.37
CA PHE A 454 22.06 34.61 8.66
C PHE A 454 23.16 34.43 7.59
N HIS A 455 23.41 33.19 7.17
CA HIS A 455 24.38 32.90 6.10
C HIS A 455 23.97 33.55 4.76
N VAL A 456 22.68 33.55 4.44
CA VAL A 456 22.16 34.20 3.22
C VAL A 456 22.38 35.71 3.25
N LEU A 457 22.05 36.37 4.37
CA LEU A 457 22.24 37.81 4.54
C LEU A 457 23.72 38.22 4.41
N LEU A 458 24.64 37.40 4.94
CA LEU A 458 26.08 37.60 4.75
C LEU A 458 26.51 37.45 3.29
N THR A 459 25.99 36.43 2.59
CA THR A 459 26.31 36.18 1.17
C THR A 459 25.79 37.30 0.27
N GLN A 460 24.68 37.94 0.63
CA GLN A 460 24.11 39.10 -0.07
C GLN A 460 24.75 40.45 0.35
N GLN A 461 25.81 40.42 1.15
CA GLN A 461 26.50 41.61 1.69
C GLN A 461 25.60 42.55 2.52
N GLN A 462 24.44 42.07 2.99
CA GLN A 462 23.50 42.84 3.81
C GLN A 462 23.85 42.73 5.30
N ILE A 463 25.04 43.22 5.65
CA ILE A 463 25.62 43.05 7.01
C ILE A 463 24.79 43.76 8.08
N VAL A 464 24.26 44.95 7.77
CA VAL A 464 23.41 45.72 8.70
C VAL A 464 22.13 44.96 9.02
N THR A 465 21.44 44.43 8.01
CA THR A 465 20.26 43.58 8.18
C THR A 465 20.58 42.31 8.96
N ALA A 466 21.74 41.69 8.73
CA ALA A 466 22.20 40.54 9.50
C ALA A 466 22.42 40.86 10.99
N MET A 467 22.97 42.04 11.31
CA MET A 467 23.14 42.50 12.69
C MET A 467 21.80 42.79 13.37
N HIS A 468 20.87 43.42 12.67
CA HIS A 468 19.51 43.64 13.18
C HIS A 468 18.78 42.32 13.44
N TYR A 469 18.88 41.37 12.51
CA TYR A 469 18.28 40.04 12.66
C TYR A 469 18.85 39.29 13.88
N LEU A 470 20.18 39.33 14.08
CA LEU A 470 20.81 38.77 15.27
C LEU A 470 20.37 39.44 16.58
N ARG A 471 20.03 40.74 16.54
CA ARG A 471 19.53 41.48 17.70
C ARG A 471 18.11 41.05 18.06
N GLU A 472 17.26 40.79 17.06
CA GLU A 472 15.87 40.35 17.23
C GLU A 472 15.74 38.91 17.76
N LEU A 473 16.66 38.01 17.41
CA LEU A 473 16.63 36.60 17.82
C LEU A 473 16.89 36.32 19.32
N GLY A 474 17.29 37.32 20.10
CA GLY A 474 17.53 37.17 21.54
C GLY A 474 18.73 36.25 21.88
N PRO A 475 18.91 35.87 23.17
CA PRO A 475 20.06 35.09 23.66
C PRO A 475 19.93 33.56 23.52
N ALA A 476 18.86 33.05 22.92
CA ALA A 476 18.57 31.60 22.89
C ALA A 476 19.27 30.82 21.76
N VAL A 477 19.89 31.52 20.79
CA VAL A 477 20.58 30.89 19.65
C VAL A 477 22.07 30.78 19.96
N ASN A 478 22.68 29.62 19.70
CA ASN A 478 24.11 29.37 19.93
C ASN A 478 24.96 30.13 18.88
N ILE A 479 25.23 31.42 19.13
CA ILE A 479 25.77 32.41 18.17
C ILE A 479 27.28 32.29 17.90
N ARG A 480 27.98 31.29 18.46
CA ARG A 480 29.43 31.10 18.23
C ARG A 480 29.79 30.99 16.74
N THR A 481 28.98 30.31 15.95
CA THR A 481 29.17 30.07 14.51
C THR A 481 28.85 31.31 13.63
N PRO A 482 27.74 32.04 13.86
CA PRO A 482 27.44 33.31 13.18
C PRO A 482 28.49 34.42 13.37
N GLY A 483 29.03 34.59 14.58
CA GLY A 483 29.89 35.74 14.91
C GLY A 483 31.20 35.78 14.11
N SER A 484 31.92 34.66 14.09
CA SER A 484 33.19 34.52 13.36
C SER A 484 33.02 34.65 11.84
N ARG A 485 31.88 34.22 11.28
CA ARG A 485 31.56 34.35 9.85
C ARG A 485 31.25 35.80 9.45
N LEU A 486 30.50 36.54 10.27
CA LEU A 486 30.20 37.95 10.00
C LEU A 486 31.47 38.80 9.98
N LEU A 487 32.41 38.54 10.89
CA LEU A 487 33.69 39.27 10.92
C LEU A 487 34.53 38.99 9.67
N LYS A 488 34.60 37.75 9.22
CA LYS A 488 35.27 37.40 7.95
C LYS A 488 34.60 38.11 6.76
N ALA A 489 33.28 38.21 6.76
CA ALA A 489 32.54 38.91 5.71
C ALA A 489 32.78 40.44 5.73
N VAL A 490 32.79 41.06 6.92
CA VAL A 490 33.10 42.50 7.09
C VAL A 490 34.55 42.79 6.70
N GLN A 491 35.49 41.90 7.05
CA GLN A 491 36.90 42.03 6.65
C GLN A 491 37.09 41.91 5.14
N ALA A 492 36.34 41.03 4.48
CA ALA A 492 36.38 40.90 3.03
C ALA A 492 35.79 42.13 2.28
N MET A 493 34.86 42.86 2.90
CA MET A 493 34.28 44.09 2.33
C MET A 493 35.20 45.31 2.44
N GLY A 494 36.17 45.31 3.37
CA GLY A 494 37.19 46.37 3.47
C GLY A 494 36.68 47.75 3.93
N ASP A 495 35.44 47.87 4.38
CA ASP A 495 34.87 49.13 4.88
C ASP A 495 35.16 49.31 6.40
N PRO A 496 35.94 50.34 6.79
CA PRO A 496 36.29 50.58 8.19
C PRO A 496 35.10 50.93 9.10
N SER A 497 34.05 51.56 8.54
CA SER A 497 32.89 52.02 9.30
C SER A 497 31.93 50.88 9.66
N LEU A 498 31.76 49.91 8.74
CA LEU A 498 31.04 48.66 8.97
C LEU A 498 31.80 47.75 9.95
N PHE A 499 33.13 47.74 9.90
CA PHE A 499 33.97 47.03 10.87
C PHE A 499 33.80 47.56 12.28
N LEU A 500 33.85 48.89 12.45
CA LEU A 500 33.62 49.54 13.74
C LEU A 500 32.22 49.21 14.28
N SER A 501 31.18 49.33 13.45
CA SER A 501 29.78 49.05 13.83
C SER A 501 29.56 47.58 14.23
N ALA A 502 30.15 46.63 13.49
CA ALA A 502 30.08 45.21 13.82
C ALA A 502 30.86 44.89 15.11
N PHE A 503 32.02 45.52 15.31
CA PHE A 503 32.82 45.35 16.52
C PHE A 503 32.12 45.90 17.76
N GLU A 504 31.53 47.10 17.68
CA GLU A 504 30.70 47.69 18.74
C GLU A 504 29.49 46.82 19.08
N PHE A 505 28.82 46.25 18.08
CA PHE A 505 27.72 45.31 18.28
C PHE A 505 28.14 44.07 19.08
N PHE A 506 29.27 43.45 18.74
CA PHE A 506 29.79 42.31 19.49
C PHE A 506 30.26 42.69 20.90
N GLN A 507 30.85 43.87 21.07
CA GLN A 507 31.27 44.38 22.37
C GLN A 507 30.06 44.62 23.29
N GLU A 508 29.00 45.23 22.78
CA GLU A 508 27.76 45.50 23.52
C GLU A 508 27.06 44.20 23.94
N ARG A 509 27.08 43.17 23.09
CA ARG A 509 26.46 41.88 23.39
C ARG A 509 27.29 41.04 24.35
N ARG A 510 28.62 41.05 24.25
CA ARG A 510 29.52 40.39 25.23
C ARG A 510 29.35 40.99 26.62
N ARG A 511 29.12 42.29 26.72
CA ARG A 511 28.80 42.97 27.99
C ARG A 511 27.50 42.45 28.62
N LYS A 512 26.53 42.06 27.79
CA LYS A 512 25.23 41.52 28.22
C LYS A 512 25.25 39.99 28.45
N HIS A 513 26.07 39.23 27.72
CA HIS A 513 26.15 37.77 27.77
C HIS A 513 27.61 37.27 27.64
N PRO A 514 28.32 37.05 28.77
CA PRO A 514 29.76 36.73 28.76
C PRO A 514 30.13 35.34 28.24
N ASN A 515 29.21 34.36 28.28
CA ASN A 515 29.48 32.95 28.00
C ASN A 515 29.31 32.56 26.52
N ASP A 516 28.79 33.46 25.68
CA ASP A 516 28.43 33.16 24.29
C ASP A 516 29.63 33.18 23.32
N PHE A 517 30.79 33.71 23.75
CA PHE A 517 31.97 33.89 22.90
C PHE A 517 33.16 33.03 23.33
N GLY A 518 33.80 32.35 22.39
CA GLY A 518 35.11 31.73 22.61
C GLY A 518 36.19 32.80 22.75
N VAL A 519 37.03 32.72 23.78
CA VAL A 519 38.03 33.73 24.15
C VAL A 519 39.02 34.05 23.00
N GLY A 520 39.32 33.08 22.14
CA GLY A 520 40.34 33.21 21.08
C GLY A 520 39.95 34.07 19.86
N ASP A 521 38.68 34.08 19.44
CA ASP A 521 38.27 34.85 18.25
C ASP A 521 38.28 36.36 18.53
N PHE A 522 37.91 36.77 19.75
CA PHE A 522 37.81 38.18 20.14
C PHE A 522 39.18 38.85 20.34
N GLU A 523 40.19 38.11 20.80
CA GLU A 523 41.56 38.63 20.90
C GLU A 523 42.17 38.92 19.52
N GLY A 524 41.84 38.13 18.50
CA GLY A 524 42.18 38.43 17.10
C GLY A 524 41.51 39.72 16.60
N MET A 525 40.23 39.90 16.92
CA MET A 525 39.47 41.11 16.57
C MET A 525 40.02 42.38 17.22
N ALA A 526 40.38 42.34 18.51
CA ALA A 526 40.93 43.48 19.24
C ALA A 526 42.28 43.93 18.67
N LYS A 527 43.12 42.99 18.22
CA LYS A 527 44.39 43.29 17.55
C LYS A 527 44.20 43.96 16.19
N GLN A 528 43.23 43.53 15.40
CA GLN A 528 42.91 44.17 14.10
C GLN A 528 42.22 45.52 14.26
N PHE A 529 41.37 45.69 15.26
CA PHE A 529 40.80 46.98 15.64
C PHE A 529 41.88 47.99 16.05
N ALA A 530 42.85 47.54 16.87
CA ALA A 530 44.02 48.34 17.22
C ALA A 530 44.85 48.74 15.99
N ALA A 531 44.97 47.87 14.98
CA ALA A 531 45.65 48.18 13.73
C ALA A 531 44.89 49.20 12.84
N LEU A 532 43.55 49.17 12.83
CA LEU A 532 42.72 50.13 12.09
C LEU A 532 42.71 51.51 12.76
N GLN A 533 42.73 51.59 14.09
CA GLN A 533 42.90 52.87 14.81
C GLN A 533 44.29 53.50 14.65
N GLN A 534 45.29 52.70 14.26
CA GLN A 534 46.65 53.16 14.00
C GLN A 534 46.87 53.66 12.55
N GLN A 535 45.87 53.56 11.65
CA GLN A 535 45.96 54.24 10.35
C GLN A 535 45.69 55.75 10.55
N PRO A 536 46.67 56.63 10.26
CA PRO A 536 46.49 58.05 10.47
C PRO A 536 45.40 58.59 9.55
N SER A 537 44.48 59.36 10.12
CA SER A 537 43.55 60.21 9.40
C SER A 537 44.28 60.94 8.28
N ARG A 538 43.90 60.70 7.01
CA ARG A 538 44.27 61.61 5.92
C ARG A 538 43.64 62.96 6.24
N SER A 539 44.47 63.89 6.71
CA SER A 539 44.13 65.30 6.84
C SER A 539 43.88 65.92 5.46
N PRO A 540 43.02 66.95 5.37
CA PRO A 540 42.53 67.48 4.10
C PRO A 540 43.65 68.21 3.36
N SER A 541 43.76 67.93 2.06
CA SER A 541 44.63 68.64 1.11
C SER A 541 44.34 70.15 1.14
N LYS A 542 45.31 70.96 1.56
CA LYS A 542 45.31 72.42 1.36
C LYS A 542 45.56 72.76 -0.12
N PRO A 543 44.97 73.86 -0.65
CA PRO A 543 44.90 74.15 -2.08
C PRO A 543 46.20 74.75 -2.62
N ARG A 544 46.47 74.54 -3.92
CA ARG A 544 47.52 75.24 -4.67
C ARG A 544 47.11 76.71 -4.91
N PRO A 545 48.01 77.69 -4.72
CA PRO A 545 47.77 79.09 -5.09
C PRO A 545 48.08 79.30 -6.60
N PRO A 546 47.72 80.48 -7.16
CA PRO A 546 47.09 80.64 -8.47
C PRO A 546 47.97 80.32 -9.68
#